data_AF-A0A316L6H1-F1
#
_entry.id   AF-A0A316L6H1-F1
#
_cell.length_a   1.000
_cell.length_b   1.000
_cell.length_c   1.000
_cell.angle_alpha   90.00
_cell.angle_beta   90.00
_cell.angle_gamma   90.00
#
_symmetry.space_group_name_H-M   'P 1'
#
loop_
_entity.id
_entity.type
_entity.pdbx_description
1 polymer ?
#
loop_
_entity_poly.entity_id
_entity_poly.type
_entity_poly.pdbx_seq_one_letter_code
_entity_poly.pdbx_strand_id
1 'polypeptide(L)'
;MKKAFFLLSLITVQYAVGQDDFNQVKEYVGKLVRVKEVSTLKNMKFGSFETLVVTDLVERKLDFGYLHQRYLMLPVIVEELRVNMISRNDTIVHGWISEYNPRQKKHFGIQAFKNSSLFLNEYVLKHNELYKSNLTVEDFEEQMVTEYLVGFGCGFTGIDISQKTRESMRFVRKKKKRQLSRFLTSFSPELQTLGALGLFKLGKVGTEQMRIISHLKKRNSTINSCSGCIYGFGERLEQSN
;
A
#
# COMPACT_ATOMS: atom_id res chain seq x y z
N MET A 1 43.26 -8.84 -15.59
CA MET A 1 42.10 -9.55 -16.18
C MET A 1 41.52 -10.66 -15.29
N LYS A 2 42.30 -11.62 -14.77
CA LYS A 2 41.76 -12.73 -13.94
C LYS A 2 41.02 -12.30 -12.65
N LYS A 3 41.49 -11.25 -11.94
CA LYS A 3 40.82 -10.72 -10.74
C LYS A 3 39.47 -10.05 -11.02
N ALA A 4 39.31 -9.40 -12.18
CA ALA A 4 38.05 -8.78 -12.59
C ALA A 4 36.99 -9.83 -12.95
N PHE A 5 37.40 -10.95 -13.57
CA PHE A 5 36.53 -12.07 -13.87
C PHE A 5 36.00 -12.78 -12.60
N PHE A 6 36.87 -12.95 -11.59
CA PHE A 6 36.49 -13.58 -10.31
C PHE A 6 35.52 -12.70 -9.49
N LEU A 7 35.72 -11.38 -9.52
CA LEU A 7 34.79 -10.43 -8.90
C LEU A 7 33.44 -10.40 -9.63
N LEU A 8 33.44 -10.42 -10.97
CA LEU A 8 32.19 -10.51 -11.74
C LEU A 8 31.42 -11.80 -11.42
N SER A 9 32.10 -12.94 -11.33
CA SER A 9 31.45 -14.23 -11.05
C SER A 9 30.88 -14.32 -9.63
N LEU A 10 31.51 -13.68 -8.64
CA LEU A 10 30.97 -13.63 -7.29
C LEU A 10 29.70 -12.78 -7.20
N ILE A 11 29.67 -11.66 -7.94
CA ILE A 11 28.50 -10.77 -7.99
C ILE A 11 27.32 -11.46 -8.68
N THR A 12 27.55 -12.20 -9.77
CA THR A 12 26.47 -12.92 -10.47
C THR A 12 25.90 -14.07 -9.64
N VAL A 13 26.73 -14.80 -8.89
CA VAL A 13 26.25 -15.90 -8.02
C VAL A 13 25.41 -15.37 -6.86
N GLN A 14 25.82 -14.28 -6.21
CA GLN A 14 25.03 -13.69 -5.13
C GLN A 14 23.67 -13.16 -5.61
N TYR A 15 23.62 -12.56 -6.79
CA TYR A 15 22.38 -12.09 -7.39
C TYR A 15 21.42 -13.24 -7.75
N ALA A 16 21.96 -14.34 -8.27
CA ALA A 16 21.17 -15.53 -8.61
C ALA A 16 20.54 -16.20 -7.38
N VAL A 17 21.26 -16.28 -6.25
CA VAL A 17 20.76 -16.88 -5.01
C VAL A 17 19.62 -16.03 -4.40
N GLY A 18 19.77 -14.70 -4.35
CA GLY A 18 18.71 -13.83 -3.80
C GLY A 18 17.41 -13.85 -4.62
N GLN A 19 17.52 -13.98 -5.94
CA GLN A 19 16.35 -14.10 -6.82
C GLN A 19 15.60 -15.43 -6.65
N ASP A 20 16.32 -16.51 -6.34
CA ASP A 20 15.72 -17.81 -6.03
C ASP A 20 14.91 -17.76 -4.74
N ASP A 21 15.46 -17.16 -3.67
CA ASP A 21 14.75 -17.05 -2.39
C ASP A 21 13.45 -16.23 -2.50
N PHE A 22 13.46 -15.11 -3.25
CA PHE A 22 12.25 -14.33 -3.52
C PHE A 22 11.17 -15.17 -4.21
N ASN A 23 11.55 -15.96 -5.20
CA ASN A 23 10.62 -16.82 -5.92
C ASN A 23 10.07 -17.94 -5.03
N GLN A 24 10.87 -18.52 -4.15
CA GLN A 24 10.40 -19.52 -3.18
C GLN A 24 9.34 -18.93 -2.23
N VAL A 25 9.58 -17.72 -1.70
CA VAL A 25 8.56 -17.03 -0.88
C VAL A 25 7.31 -16.77 -1.70
N LYS A 26 7.45 -16.22 -2.91
CA LYS A 26 6.32 -15.95 -3.82
C LYS A 26 5.48 -17.20 -4.05
N GLU A 27 6.12 -18.34 -4.34
CA GLU A 27 5.43 -19.60 -4.59
C GLU A 27 4.69 -20.08 -3.33
N TYR A 28 5.32 -19.98 -2.16
CA TYR A 28 4.67 -20.35 -0.90
C TYR A 28 3.47 -19.44 -0.60
N VAL A 29 3.62 -18.12 -0.66
CA VAL A 29 2.49 -17.20 -0.43
C VAL A 29 1.39 -17.36 -1.48
N GLY A 30 1.74 -17.78 -2.70
CA GLY A 30 0.81 -18.16 -3.76
C GLY A 30 -0.11 -19.33 -3.41
N LYS A 31 0.34 -20.23 -2.53
CA LYS A 31 -0.44 -21.40 -2.06
C LYS A 31 -1.40 -21.04 -0.91
N LEU A 32 -1.26 -19.87 -0.30
CA LEU A 32 -2.14 -19.45 0.79
C LEU A 32 -3.56 -19.17 0.26
N VAL A 33 -4.54 -19.72 0.95
CA VAL A 33 -5.95 -19.49 0.64
C VAL A 33 -6.49 -18.39 1.53
N ARG A 34 -6.05 -18.36 2.80
CA ARG A 34 -6.57 -17.45 3.82
C ARG A 34 -5.50 -16.52 4.37
N VAL A 35 -5.90 -15.31 4.74
CA VAL A 35 -4.98 -14.28 5.28
C VAL A 35 -4.35 -14.75 6.59
N LYS A 36 -5.11 -15.39 7.47
CA LYS A 36 -4.56 -15.90 8.75
C LYS A 36 -3.41 -16.90 8.60
N GLU A 37 -3.29 -17.55 7.44
CA GLU A 37 -2.22 -18.52 7.15
C GLU A 37 -0.87 -17.84 6.94
N VAL A 38 -0.84 -16.52 6.74
CA VAL A 38 0.39 -15.73 6.59
C VAL A 38 1.25 -15.81 7.85
N SER A 39 0.64 -15.96 9.03
CA SER A 39 1.37 -16.18 10.29
C SER A 39 2.28 -17.42 10.27
N THR A 40 1.96 -18.42 9.43
CA THR A 40 2.79 -19.63 9.26
C THR A 40 4.14 -19.35 8.63
N LEU A 41 4.29 -18.20 7.96
CA LEU A 41 5.56 -17.77 7.39
C LEU A 41 6.60 -17.45 8.45
N LYS A 42 6.25 -17.32 9.73
CA LYS A 42 7.24 -17.01 10.77
C LYS A 42 8.17 -18.19 11.01
N ASN A 43 9.48 -17.95 11.07
CA ASN A 43 10.55 -18.95 11.24
C ASN A 43 10.61 -19.98 10.09
N MET A 44 10.10 -19.62 8.91
CA MET A 44 10.25 -20.45 7.71
C MET A 44 11.56 -20.14 7.00
N LYS A 45 12.19 -21.18 6.46
CA LYS A 45 13.42 -21.05 5.69
C LYS A 45 13.11 -21.06 4.19
N PHE A 46 13.60 -20.05 3.48
CA PHE A 46 13.53 -19.91 2.03
C PHE A 46 14.96 -19.79 1.51
N GLY A 47 15.45 -20.85 0.87
CA GLY A 47 16.83 -21.02 0.44
C GLY A 47 17.86 -20.51 1.46
N SER A 48 18.42 -19.32 1.20
CA SER A 48 19.50 -18.75 2.00
C SER A 48 19.07 -17.98 3.25
N PHE A 49 17.78 -17.66 3.44
CA PHE A 49 17.30 -16.90 4.60
C PHE A 49 16.18 -17.57 5.37
N GLU A 50 16.01 -17.11 6.61
CA GLU A 50 14.88 -17.43 7.47
C GLU A 50 14.06 -16.16 7.74
N THR A 51 12.74 -16.29 7.74
CA THR A 51 11.80 -15.22 8.05
C THR A 51 11.67 -15.02 9.56
N LEU A 52 12.38 -14.03 10.10
CA LEU A 52 12.40 -13.78 11.54
C LEU A 52 11.09 -13.13 12.04
N VAL A 53 10.56 -12.22 11.24
CA VAL A 53 9.41 -11.39 11.61
C VAL A 53 8.41 -11.38 10.47
N VAL A 54 7.16 -11.63 10.83
CA VAL A 54 5.97 -11.40 10.01
C VAL A 54 5.05 -10.53 10.84
N THR A 55 4.84 -9.28 10.41
CA THR A 55 3.99 -8.33 11.14
C THR A 55 3.08 -7.60 10.18
N ASP A 56 1.85 -7.35 10.63
CA ASP A 56 0.91 -6.49 9.94
C ASP A 56 1.46 -5.05 9.92
N LEU A 57 1.52 -4.45 8.73
CA LEU A 57 1.75 -3.02 8.54
C LEU A 57 0.44 -2.28 8.32
N VAL A 58 -0.49 -2.92 7.61
CA VAL A 58 -1.79 -2.34 7.25
C VAL A 58 -2.84 -3.41 7.33
N GLU A 59 -3.95 -3.12 7.99
CA GLU A 59 -5.22 -3.80 7.82
C GLU A 59 -6.31 -2.73 7.68
N ARG A 60 -6.98 -2.69 6.53
CA ARG A 60 -7.99 -1.67 6.27
C ARG A 60 -9.13 -2.16 5.40
N LYS A 61 -10.31 -1.62 5.66
CA LYS A 61 -11.50 -1.83 4.83
C LYS A 61 -11.35 -1.13 3.49
N LEU A 62 -11.67 -1.85 2.44
CA LEU A 62 -11.95 -1.32 1.11
C LEU A 62 -13.47 -1.30 0.89
N ASP A 63 -13.89 -0.81 -0.28
CA ASP A 63 -15.29 -0.86 -0.66
C ASP A 63 -15.76 -2.30 -0.91
N PHE A 64 -17.08 -2.50 -0.94
CA PHE A 64 -17.72 -3.77 -1.30
C PHE A 64 -17.37 -4.97 -0.38
N GLY A 65 -16.93 -4.69 0.85
CA GLY A 65 -16.63 -5.70 1.86
C GLY A 65 -15.27 -6.37 1.71
N TYR A 66 -14.37 -5.81 0.89
CA TYR A 66 -12.98 -6.28 0.80
C TYR A 66 -12.12 -5.65 1.90
N LEU A 67 -11.03 -6.35 2.24
CA LEU A 67 -9.96 -5.86 3.09
C LEU A 67 -8.67 -5.80 2.28
N HIS A 68 -7.85 -4.79 2.58
CA HIS A 68 -6.45 -4.73 2.16
C HIS A 68 -5.58 -4.98 3.38
N GLN A 69 -4.71 -5.98 3.26
CA GLN A 69 -3.70 -6.31 4.26
C GLN A 69 -2.31 -6.17 3.65
N ARG A 70 -1.38 -5.63 4.42
CA ARG A 70 0.04 -5.59 4.07
C ARG A 70 0.86 -6.12 5.22
N TYR A 71 1.73 -7.07 4.91
CA TYR A 71 2.67 -7.65 5.86
C TYR A 71 4.09 -7.22 5.53
N LEU A 72 4.84 -6.90 6.57
CA LEU A 72 6.30 -6.84 6.55
C LEU A 72 6.83 -8.24 6.84
N MET A 73 7.72 -8.70 5.98
CA MET A 73 8.55 -9.88 6.21
C MET A 73 10.02 -9.44 6.26
N LEU A 74 10.67 -9.66 7.40
CA LEU A 74 12.10 -9.35 7.59
C LEU A 74 12.95 -10.61 7.41
N PRO A 75 13.68 -10.73 6.30
CA PRO A 75 14.71 -11.74 6.16
C PRO A 75 16.00 -11.31 6.88
N VAL A 76 16.86 -12.27 7.24
CA VAL A 76 18.13 -12.01 7.95
C VAL A 76 19.13 -11.21 7.12
N ILE A 77 19.13 -11.37 5.78
CA ILE A 77 20.22 -10.92 4.89
C ILE A 77 19.73 -10.02 3.74
N VAL A 78 18.45 -10.09 3.36
CA VAL A 78 17.90 -9.43 2.15
C VAL A 78 17.03 -8.20 2.46
N GLU A 79 16.63 -7.47 1.40
CA GLU A 79 15.72 -6.32 1.54
C GLU A 79 14.39 -6.73 2.18
N GLU A 80 13.69 -5.78 2.81
CA GLU A 80 12.42 -6.05 3.46
C GLU A 80 11.38 -6.49 2.42
N LEU A 81 10.70 -7.61 2.65
CA LEU A 81 9.64 -8.04 1.75
C LEU A 81 8.29 -7.47 2.22
N ARG A 82 7.49 -7.05 1.25
CA ARG A 82 6.11 -6.60 1.44
C ARG A 82 5.18 -7.58 0.77
N VAL A 83 4.26 -8.15 1.53
CA VAL A 83 3.20 -9.01 0.99
C VAL A 83 1.88 -8.26 1.12
N ASN A 84 1.32 -7.89 -0.02
CA ASN A 84 0.06 -7.16 -0.15
C ASN A 84 -1.04 -8.15 -0.54
N MET A 85 -2.16 -8.11 0.15
CA MET A 85 -3.29 -8.99 -0.07
C MET A 85 -4.58 -8.20 -0.12
N ILE A 86 -5.43 -8.57 -1.06
CA ILE A 86 -6.85 -8.24 -1.01
C ILE A 86 -7.60 -9.50 -0.62
N SER A 87 -8.48 -9.37 0.36
CA SER A 87 -9.25 -10.49 0.88
C SER A 87 -10.72 -10.16 1.10
N ARG A 88 -11.56 -11.19 1.14
CA ARG A 88 -12.96 -11.11 1.54
C ARG A 88 -13.29 -12.32 2.40
N ASN A 89 -13.85 -12.09 3.59
CA ASN A 89 -14.14 -13.13 4.57
C ASN A 89 -12.92 -14.05 4.80
N ASP A 90 -11.76 -13.47 5.12
CA ASP A 90 -10.46 -14.15 5.31
C ASP A 90 -9.88 -14.82 4.05
N THR A 91 -10.62 -14.92 2.94
CA THR A 91 -10.13 -15.56 1.70
C THR A 91 -9.36 -14.56 0.83
N ILE A 92 -8.12 -14.88 0.47
CA ILE A 92 -7.27 -14.07 -0.41
C ILE A 92 -7.80 -14.17 -1.85
N VAL A 93 -8.16 -13.04 -2.44
CA VAL A 93 -8.67 -12.96 -3.83
C VAL A 93 -7.63 -12.44 -4.81
N HIS A 94 -6.69 -11.62 -4.35
CA HIS A 94 -5.60 -11.07 -5.14
C HIS A 94 -4.42 -10.75 -4.21
N GLY A 95 -3.18 -10.81 -4.70
CA GLY A 95 -2.03 -10.36 -3.92
C GLY A 95 -0.74 -10.22 -4.69
N TRP A 96 0.13 -9.35 -4.16
CA TRP A 96 1.45 -9.01 -4.68
C TRP A 96 2.52 -9.18 -3.61
N ILE A 97 3.72 -9.57 -4.04
CA ILE A 97 4.94 -9.55 -3.25
C ILE A 97 5.94 -8.59 -3.91
N SER A 98 6.70 -7.88 -3.10
CA SER A 98 7.73 -6.94 -3.57
C SER A 98 8.83 -6.80 -2.55
N GLU A 99 10.03 -6.49 -3.02
CA GLU A 99 11.11 -5.97 -2.18
C GLU A 99 10.84 -4.49 -1.89
N TYR A 100 11.20 -4.03 -0.70
CA TYR A 100 11.02 -2.65 -0.27
C TYR A 100 12.31 -2.07 0.28
N ASN A 101 12.73 -0.95 -0.29
CA ASN A 101 13.87 -0.20 0.19
C ASN A 101 13.39 0.93 1.11
N PRO A 102 13.60 0.84 2.44
CA PRO A 102 13.12 1.84 3.38
C PRO A 102 13.82 3.19 3.23
N ARG A 103 15.05 3.22 2.70
CA ARG A 103 15.79 4.48 2.47
C ARG A 103 15.20 5.26 1.29
N GLN A 104 14.83 4.56 0.22
CA GLN A 104 14.22 5.17 -0.97
C GLN A 104 12.69 5.30 -0.86
N LYS A 105 12.08 4.66 0.15
CA LYS A 105 10.62 4.55 0.31
C LYS A 105 9.95 4.02 -0.96
N LYS A 106 10.52 2.97 -1.56
CA LYS A 106 10.14 2.46 -2.88
C LYS A 106 10.13 0.93 -2.93
N HIS A 107 9.15 0.41 -3.67
CA HIS A 107 9.04 -1.02 -3.99
C HIS A 107 9.83 -1.37 -5.26
N PHE A 108 10.41 -2.57 -5.25
CA PHE A 108 11.11 -3.20 -6.37
C PHE A 108 10.58 -4.62 -6.57
N GLY A 109 10.80 -5.18 -7.76
CA GLY A 109 10.45 -6.58 -8.04
C GLY A 109 8.98 -6.92 -7.78
N ILE A 110 8.03 -5.98 -7.98
CA ILE A 110 6.61 -6.21 -7.69
C ILE A 110 6.10 -7.35 -8.60
N GLN A 111 5.61 -8.42 -7.98
CA GLN A 111 5.05 -9.57 -8.68
C GLN A 111 3.75 -10.02 -8.04
N ALA A 112 2.73 -10.27 -8.84
CA ALA A 112 1.52 -10.93 -8.36
C ALA A 112 1.83 -12.40 -7.99
N PHE A 113 1.42 -12.83 -6.81
CA PHE A 113 1.42 -14.24 -6.41
C PHE A 113 0.02 -14.86 -6.52
N LYS A 114 -1.03 -14.01 -6.56
CA LYS A 114 -2.40 -14.42 -6.84
C LYS A 114 -3.05 -13.36 -7.71
N ASN A 115 -3.34 -13.72 -8.96
CA ASN A 115 -3.92 -12.80 -9.93
C ASN A 115 -5.32 -13.26 -10.33
N SER A 116 -6.34 -12.50 -9.91
CA SER A 116 -7.73 -12.69 -10.35
C SER A 116 -8.17 -11.50 -11.18
N SER A 117 -8.06 -11.62 -12.51
CA SER A 117 -8.52 -10.59 -13.45
C SER A 117 -10.02 -10.33 -13.35
N LEU A 118 -10.82 -11.36 -13.04
CA LEU A 118 -12.26 -11.22 -12.80
C LEU A 118 -12.52 -10.27 -11.61
N PHE A 119 -11.86 -10.52 -10.48
CA PHE A 119 -11.98 -9.66 -9.30
C PHE A 119 -11.54 -8.21 -9.61
N LEU A 120 -10.38 -8.03 -10.25
CA LEU A 120 -9.84 -6.71 -10.56
C LEU A 120 -10.79 -5.90 -11.43
N ASN A 121 -11.27 -6.48 -12.53
CA ASN A 121 -12.20 -5.82 -13.44
C ASN A 121 -13.53 -5.48 -12.76
N GLU A 122 -14.10 -6.41 -11.98
CA GLU A 122 -15.34 -6.15 -11.25
C GLU A 122 -15.18 -5.05 -10.19
N TYR A 123 -14.08 -5.05 -9.44
CA TYR A 123 -13.83 -4.06 -8.40
C TYR A 123 -13.68 -2.66 -9.01
N VAL A 124 -12.85 -2.53 -10.05
CA VAL A 124 -12.61 -1.26 -10.75
C VAL A 124 -13.90 -0.71 -11.36
N LEU A 125 -14.71 -1.56 -12.00
CA LEU A 125 -15.99 -1.17 -12.57
C LEU A 125 -16.95 -0.62 -11.51
N LYS A 126 -17.15 -1.37 -10.41
CA LYS A 126 -18.04 -0.96 -9.30
C LYS A 126 -17.53 0.31 -8.61
N HIS A 127 -16.22 0.45 -8.47
CA HIS A 127 -15.60 1.66 -7.93
C HIS A 127 -15.86 2.86 -8.84
N ASN A 128 -15.61 2.74 -10.14
CA ASN A 128 -15.82 3.83 -11.09
C ASN A 128 -17.29 4.25 -11.15
N GLU A 129 -18.24 3.32 -11.05
CA GLU A 129 -19.66 3.61 -10.92
C GLU A 129 -19.96 4.37 -9.62
N LEU A 130 -19.48 3.86 -8.48
CA LEU A 130 -19.71 4.46 -7.16
C LEU A 130 -19.12 5.87 -7.04
N TYR A 131 -17.94 6.13 -7.59
CA TYR A 131 -17.20 7.38 -7.44
C TYR A 131 -17.30 8.30 -8.66
N LYS A 132 -17.98 7.88 -9.73
CA LYS A 132 -18.05 8.57 -11.04
C LYS A 132 -16.65 8.91 -11.57
N SER A 133 -15.75 7.93 -11.52
CA SER A 133 -14.36 8.02 -11.98
C SER A 133 -14.11 7.17 -13.22
N ASN A 134 -12.88 7.24 -13.75
CA ASN A 134 -12.46 6.44 -14.91
C ASN A 134 -11.05 5.89 -14.69
N LEU A 135 -10.84 5.29 -13.50
CA LEU A 135 -9.58 4.67 -13.11
C LEU A 135 -9.45 3.27 -13.73
N THR A 136 -8.22 2.79 -13.92
CA THR A 136 -7.95 1.49 -14.53
C THR A 136 -7.57 0.42 -13.50
N VAL A 137 -7.31 -0.80 -13.97
CA VAL A 137 -6.74 -1.86 -13.14
C VAL A 137 -5.34 -1.49 -12.69
N GLU A 138 -4.53 -0.91 -13.57
CA GLU A 138 -3.17 -0.46 -13.25
C GLU A 138 -3.19 0.61 -12.14
N ASP A 139 -4.14 1.55 -12.18
CA ASP A 139 -4.35 2.53 -11.11
C ASP A 139 -4.67 1.84 -9.77
N PHE A 140 -5.44 0.76 -9.79
CA PHE A 140 -5.76 -0.02 -8.59
C PHE A 140 -4.51 -0.71 -8.03
N GLU A 141 -3.77 -1.44 -8.86
CA GLU A 141 -2.57 -2.15 -8.45
C GLU A 141 -1.50 -1.19 -7.90
N GLU A 142 -1.23 -0.09 -8.62
CA GLU A 142 -0.27 0.93 -8.18
C GLU A 142 -0.65 1.48 -6.81
N GLN A 143 -1.93 1.82 -6.60
CA GLN A 143 -2.38 2.46 -5.38
C GLN A 143 -2.50 1.50 -4.19
N MET A 144 -2.71 0.20 -4.43
CA MET A 144 -2.72 -0.81 -3.37
C MET A 144 -1.31 -1.22 -2.95
N VAL A 145 -0.35 -1.26 -3.87
CA VAL A 145 1.05 -1.59 -3.54
C VAL A 145 1.77 -0.39 -2.93
N THR A 146 1.52 0.84 -3.40
CA THR A 146 2.23 2.03 -2.90
C THR A 146 1.92 2.31 -1.42
N GLU A 147 2.97 2.62 -0.64
CA GLU A 147 2.82 3.07 0.75
C GLU A 147 2.59 4.59 0.82
N TYR A 148 1.33 5.01 0.68
CA TYR A 148 0.97 6.39 0.96
C TYR A 148 0.94 6.66 2.46
N LEU A 149 1.25 7.89 2.83
CA LEU A 149 1.21 8.36 4.21
C LEU A 149 0.47 9.69 4.28
N VAL A 150 -0.52 9.77 5.17
CA VAL A 150 -1.19 11.01 5.55
C VAL A 150 -0.48 11.61 6.76
N GLY A 151 0.37 12.60 6.52
CA GLY A 151 1.08 13.28 7.61
C GLY A 151 1.38 14.72 7.23
N PHE A 152 1.03 15.66 8.12
CA PHE A 152 1.26 17.10 7.97
C PHE A 152 2.45 17.59 8.82
N GLY A 153 3.31 16.68 9.27
CA GLY A 153 4.53 16.94 10.03
C GLY A 153 4.87 15.75 10.94
N CYS A 154 5.93 15.02 10.60
CA CYS A 154 6.30 13.75 11.23
C CYS A 154 7.77 13.74 11.69
N GLY A 155 8.06 12.94 12.71
CA GLY A 155 9.39 12.83 13.32
C GLY A 155 9.61 13.81 14.47
N PHE A 156 10.74 13.67 15.17
CA PHE A 156 11.08 14.43 16.39
C PHE A 156 11.06 15.96 16.18
N THR A 157 11.23 16.41 14.93
CA THR A 157 11.22 17.81 14.52
C THR A 157 9.91 18.24 13.85
N GLY A 158 8.97 17.33 13.57
CA GLY A 158 7.74 17.60 12.84
C GLY A 158 7.94 17.93 11.35
N ILE A 159 9.11 17.62 10.77
CA ILE A 159 9.49 18.07 9.42
C ILE A 159 9.13 17.06 8.31
N ASP A 160 8.99 15.77 8.62
CA ASP A 160 8.73 14.79 7.55
C ASP A 160 7.26 14.89 7.08
N ILE A 161 7.07 15.37 5.86
CA ILE A 161 5.77 15.47 5.20
C ILE A 161 5.85 14.59 3.96
N SER A 162 4.93 13.64 3.81
CA SER A 162 4.93 12.76 2.64
C SER A 162 4.79 13.56 1.35
N GLN A 163 5.32 13.04 0.24
CA GLN A 163 5.23 13.70 -1.06
C GLN A 163 3.77 14.00 -1.44
N LYS A 164 2.85 13.06 -1.19
CA LYS A 164 1.43 13.23 -1.50
C LYS A 164 0.72 14.22 -0.57
N THR A 165 1.11 14.31 0.70
CA THR A 165 0.62 15.41 1.55
C THR A 165 1.10 16.77 1.05
N ARG A 166 2.40 16.91 0.74
CA ARG A 166 2.94 18.17 0.16
C ARG A 166 2.20 18.57 -1.11
N GLU A 167 1.91 17.58 -1.96
CA GLU A 167 1.14 17.78 -3.18
C GLU A 167 -0.30 18.26 -2.89
N SER A 168 -1.01 17.62 -1.95
CA SER A 168 -2.35 18.08 -1.52
C SER A 168 -2.31 19.51 -0.95
N MET A 169 -1.35 19.83 -0.08
CA MET A 169 -1.17 21.20 0.44
C MET A 169 -0.92 22.22 -0.68
N ARG A 170 -0.12 21.86 -1.68
CA ARG A 170 0.11 22.70 -2.86
C ARG A 170 -1.18 22.90 -3.66
N PHE A 171 -2.02 21.87 -3.79
CA PHE A 171 -3.33 22.00 -4.44
C PHE A 171 -4.27 22.93 -3.68
N VAL A 172 -4.28 22.86 -2.34
CA VAL A 172 -5.04 23.81 -1.50
C VAL A 172 -4.57 25.24 -1.73
N ARG A 173 -3.26 25.51 -1.59
CA ARG A 173 -2.68 26.85 -1.81
C ARG A 173 -3.01 27.41 -3.20
N LYS A 174 -2.95 26.56 -4.23
CA LYS A 174 -3.25 26.93 -5.63
C LYS A 174 -4.73 26.81 -6.01
N LYS A 175 -5.63 26.57 -5.05
CA LYS A 175 -7.09 26.40 -5.24
C LYS A 175 -7.45 25.37 -6.33
N LYS A 176 -6.67 24.28 -6.42
CA LYS A 176 -6.78 23.22 -7.44
C LYS A 176 -7.82 22.16 -7.05
N LYS A 177 -9.10 22.55 -7.03
CA LYS A 177 -10.24 21.70 -6.63
C LYS A 177 -10.34 20.39 -7.43
N ARG A 178 -10.09 20.42 -8.74
CA ARG A 178 -10.18 19.23 -9.61
C ARG A 178 -9.16 18.15 -9.19
N GLN A 179 -7.95 18.55 -8.84
CA GLN A 179 -6.88 17.65 -8.41
C GLN A 179 -7.21 17.01 -7.06
N LEU A 180 -7.76 17.78 -6.12
CA LEU A 180 -8.22 17.24 -4.84
C LEU A 180 -9.43 16.29 -5.01
N SER A 181 -10.27 16.53 -6.01
CA SER A 181 -11.38 15.62 -6.36
C SER A 181 -10.88 14.30 -6.96
N ARG A 182 -9.76 14.33 -7.70
CA ARG A 182 -9.11 13.10 -8.18
C ARG A 182 -8.58 12.27 -7.01
N PHE A 183 -7.94 12.91 -6.03
CA PHE A 183 -7.52 12.23 -4.79
C PHE A 183 -8.73 11.63 -4.05
N LEU A 184 -9.83 12.37 -3.96
CA LEU A 184 -11.05 11.90 -3.28
C LEU A 184 -11.66 10.63 -3.91
N THR A 185 -11.41 10.37 -5.19
CA THR A 185 -11.96 9.23 -5.95
C THR A 185 -10.94 8.10 -6.17
N SER A 186 -9.73 8.22 -5.62
CA SER A 186 -8.68 7.20 -5.65
C SER A 186 -9.12 5.89 -4.99
N PHE A 187 -8.43 4.79 -5.27
CA PHE A 187 -8.59 3.52 -4.56
C PHE A 187 -7.93 3.54 -3.18
N SER A 188 -6.80 4.25 -3.03
CA SER A 188 -6.10 4.38 -1.74
C SER A 188 -6.92 5.22 -0.75
N PRO A 189 -7.24 4.67 0.44
CA PRO A 189 -7.85 5.43 1.54
C PRO A 189 -7.04 6.67 1.96
N GLU A 190 -5.70 6.65 1.90
CA GLU A 190 -4.86 7.81 2.22
C GLU A 190 -5.05 8.94 1.22
N LEU A 191 -5.04 8.63 -0.08
CA LEU A 191 -5.29 9.62 -1.12
C LEU A 191 -6.70 10.20 -0.98
N GLN A 192 -7.70 9.33 -0.74
CA GLN A 192 -9.07 9.75 -0.49
C GLN A 192 -9.16 10.73 0.70
N THR A 193 -8.48 10.43 1.81
CA THR A 193 -8.36 11.33 2.97
C THR A 193 -7.71 12.66 2.61
N LEU A 194 -6.58 12.65 1.90
CA LEU A 194 -5.90 13.88 1.48
C LEU A 194 -6.76 14.75 0.56
N GLY A 195 -7.55 14.12 -0.31
CA GLY A 195 -8.54 14.78 -1.16
C GLY A 195 -9.65 15.43 -0.33
N ALA A 196 -10.24 14.69 0.60
CA ALA A 196 -11.30 15.18 1.49
C ALA A 196 -10.82 16.37 2.35
N LEU A 197 -9.70 16.22 3.07
CA LEU A 197 -9.12 17.27 3.91
C LEU A 197 -8.79 18.53 3.10
N GLY A 198 -8.22 18.35 1.90
CA GLY A 198 -7.91 19.48 1.03
C GLY A 198 -9.17 20.22 0.56
N LEU A 199 -10.23 19.49 0.19
CA LEU A 199 -11.50 20.10 -0.23
C LEU A 199 -12.18 20.88 0.90
N PHE A 200 -12.14 20.35 2.13
CA PHE A 200 -12.62 21.08 3.31
C PHE A 200 -11.83 22.36 3.55
N LYS A 201 -10.49 22.32 3.46
CA LYS A 201 -9.65 23.52 3.59
C LYS A 201 -9.92 24.59 2.54
N LEU A 202 -10.45 24.22 1.37
CA LEU A 202 -10.87 25.19 0.35
C LEU A 202 -12.24 25.82 0.62
N GLY A 203 -13.05 25.28 1.54
CA GLY A 203 -14.41 25.73 1.82
C GLY A 203 -15.38 25.57 0.64
N LYS A 204 -15.06 24.71 -0.33
CA LYS A 204 -15.81 24.57 -1.60
C LYS A 204 -16.11 23.10 -1.92
N VAL A 205 -16.81 22.42 -1.03
CA VAL A 205 -17.24 21.03 -1.25
C VAL A 205 -18.62 21.01 -1.91
N GLY A 206 -18.70 20.44 -3.11
CA GLY A 206 -19.98 20.28 -3.83
C GLY A 206 -20.75 19.05 -3.34
N THR A 207 -22.03 18.94 -3.72
CA THR A 207 -22.92 17.85 -3.29
C THR A 207 -22.35 16.45 -3.58
N GLU A 208 -21.82 16.23 -4.79
CA GLU A 208 -21.22 14.94 -5.16
C GLU A 208 -19.98 14.61 -4.31
N GLN A 209 -19.13 15.61 -4.03
CA GLN A 209 -17.96 15.43 -3.18
C GLN A 209 -18.37 15.13 -1.73
N MET A 210 -19.40 15.81 -1.22
CA MET A 210 -19.95 15.52 0.10
C MET A 210 -20.54 14.12 0.18
N ARG A 211 -21.25 13.65 -0.86
CA ARG A 211 -21.74 12.26 -0.94
C ARG A 211 -20.60 11.26 -0.81
N ILE A 212 -19.52 11.46 -1.55
CA ILE A 212 -18.33 10.60 -1.50
C ILE A 212 -17.69 10.67 -0.10
N ILE A 213 -17.47 11.85 0.46
CA ILE A 213 -16.86 12.00 1.79
C ILE A 213 -17.71 11.30 2.87
N SER A 214 -19.04 11.45 2.82
CA SER A 214 -19.94 10.76 3.75
C SER A 214 -19.86 9.24 3.61
N HIS A 215 -19.76 8.72 2.38
CA HIS A 215 -19.53 7.30 2.12
C HIS A 215 -18.20 6.82 2.72
N LEU A 216 -17.11 7.56 2.51
CA LEU A 216 -15.79 7.25 3.05
C LEU A 216 -15.77 7.24 4.59
N LYS A 217 -16.45 8.20 5.22
CA LYS A 217 -16.63 8.23 6.68
C LYS A 217 -17.38 7.00 7.18
N LYS A 218 -18.46 6.60 6.50
CA LYS A 218 -19.23 5.39 6.84
C LYS A 218 -18.40 4.11 6.69
N ARG A 219 -17.55 4.02 5.66
CA ARG A 219 -16.63 2.89 5.45
C ARG A 219 -15.64 2.75 6.61
N ASN A 220 -15.25 3.87 7.21
CA ASN A 220 -14.42 3.94 8.41
C ASN A 220 -13.12 3.12 8.29
N SER A 221 -12.40 3.33 7.18
CA SER A 221 -11.13 2.64 6.92
C SER A 221 -10.02 3.24 7.78
N THR A 222 -9.17 2.36 8.33
CA THR A 222 -7.86 2.74 8.84
C THR A 222 -7.00 3.30 7.71
N ILE A 223 -6.30 4.39 7.98
CA ILE A 223 -5.31 4.95 7.06
C ILE A 223 -3.92 4.91 7.69
N ASN A 224 -2.90 4.85 6.84
CA ASN A 224 -1.54 5.13 7.27
C ASN A 224 -1.40 6.63 7.47
N SER A 225 -1.53 7.05 8.73
CA SER A 225 -1.25 8.41 9.15
C SER A 225 0.07 8.47 9.91
N CYS A 226 0.59 9.67 10.04
CA CYS A 226 1.61 9.92 11.04
C CYS A 226 1.14 11.06 11.94
N SER A 227 0.80 10.67 13.15
CA SER A 227 0.59 11.53 14.31
C SER A 227 1.98 11.82 14.90
N GLY A 228 2.26 13.06 15.29
CA GLY A 228 3.56 13.45 15.83
C GLY A 228 4.08 12.48 16.90
N CYS A 229 5.26 11.91 16.64
CA CYS A 229 6.16 11.11 17.50
C CYS A 229 5.92 9.60 17.75
N ILE A 230 6.99 8.87 17.37
CA ILE A 230 7.53 7.54 17.74
C ILE A 230 6.74 6.28 17.34
N TYR A 231 5.41 6.26 17.32
CA TYR A 231 4.68 5.09 16.83
C TYR A 231 3.44 5.51 16.04
N GLY A 232 3.52 5.43 14.71
CA GLY A 232 2.40 5.70 13.81
C GLY A 232 1.33 4.62 13.97
N PHE A 233 0.35 4.86 14.84
CA PHE A 233 -0.89 4.09 14.88
C PHE A 233 -1.86 4.70 13.88
N GLY A 234 -2.43 3.86 13.00
CA GLY A 234 -3.32 4.32 11.94
C GLY A 234 -4.54 5.09 12.46
N GLU A 235 -4.79 6.26 11.89
CA GLU A 235 -5.95 7.09 12.22
C GLU A 235 -7.18 6.67 11.40
N ARG A 236 -8.36 7.12 11.86
CA ARG A 236 -9.63 7.01 11.14
C ARG A 236 -10.12 8.42 10.77
N LEU A 237 -10.88 8.53 9.69
CA LEU A 237 -11.58 9.77 9.34
C LEU A 237 -12.77 9.99 10.29
N GLU A 238 -12.58 10.74 11.37
CA GLU A 238 -13.64 11.06 12.34
C GLU A 238 -14.30 12.44 12.13
N GLN A 239 -15.49 12.63 12.72
CA GLN A 239 -16.22 13.91 12.78
C GLN A 239 -15.49 14.87 13.72
N SER A 240 -15.03 16.01 13.22
CA SER A 240 -14.98 17.22 14.05
C SER A 240 -16.40 17.78 14.12
N ASN A 241 -17.01 17.72 15.30
CA ASN A 241 -18.20 18.51 15.63
C ASN A 241 -17.88 20.00 15.54
#